data_AF-A0A3D1R2Z8-F1
#
_entry.id   AF-A0A3D1R2Z8-F1
#
_cell.length_a   1.000
_cell.length_b   1.000
_cell.length_c   1.000
_cell.angle_alpha   90.00
_cell.angle_beta   90.00
_cell.angle_gamma   90.00
#
_symmetry.space_group_name_H-M   'P 1'
#
loop_
_entity.id
_entity.type
_entity.pdbx_description
1 polymer ?
#
loop_
_entity_poly.entity_id
_entity_poly.type
_entity_poly.pdbx_seq_one_letter_code
_entity_poly.pdbx_strand_id
1 'polypeptide(L)'
;GVGGLVSATLVTCLGMNVLASDQYLAIVVPGRMYREAYEKAGLAPKNLSRALEDSGTLTSVLFPWNTCGAFMIATLGLAPWTYVPYCFLNLINPLVSAFYGFTGLTMHKLEAKPATASAAETVLAP
;
A
#
# COMPACT_ATOMS: atom_id res chain seq x y z
N GLY A 1 17.57 0.40 -1.11
CA GLY A 1 17.22 0.80 -2.49
C GLY A 1 15.71 0.78 -2.68
N VAL A 2 15.21 1.27 -3.82
CA VAL A 2 13.76 1.41 -4.10
C VAL A 2 13.00 0.10 -3.94
N GLY A 3 13.51 -1.01 -4.47
CA GLY A 3 12.87 -2.32 -4.32
C GLY A 3 12.68 -2.76 -2.87
N GLY A 4 13.71 -2.59 -2.04
CA GLY A 4 13.61 -2.91 -0.60
C GLY A 4 12.60 -2.03 0.14
N LEU A 5 12.46 -0.76 -0.25
CA LEU A 5 11.47 0.14 0.32
C LEU A 5 10.04 -0.30 -0.05
N VAL A 6 9.80 -0.60 -1.33
CA VAL A 6 8.50 -1.11 -1.81
C VAL A 6 8.17 -2.44 -1.14
N SER A 7 9.10 -3.39 -1.12
CA SER A 7 8.90 -4.68 -0.46
C SER A 7 8.60 -4.54 1.03
N ALA A 8 9.28 -3.64 1.74
CA ALA A 8 8.99 -3.37 3.15
C ALA A 8 7.56 -2.85 3.32
N THR A 9 7.12 -1.89 2.49
CA THR A 9 5.74 -1.40 2.51
C THR A 9 4.73 -2.52 2.25
N LEU A 10 4.95 -3.37 1.24
CA LEU A 10 4.06 -4.49 0.92
C LEU A 10 3.99 -5.49 2.09
N VAL A 11 5.12 -5.91 2.63
CA VAL A 11 5.19 -6.86 3.76
C VAL A 11 4.53 -6.28 5.01
N THR A 12 4.71 -5.00 5.30
CA THR A 12 4.02 -4.34 6.42
C THR A 12 2.51 -4.30 6.20
N CYS A 13 2.04 -3.92 5.01
CA CYS A 13 0.60 -3.90 4.71
C CYS A 13 -0.01 -5.30 4.85
N LEU A 14 0.65 -6.31 4.27
CA LEU A 14 0.23 -7.71 4.39
C LEU A 14 0.24 -8.17 5.85
N GLY A 15 1.32 -7.91 6.58
CA GLY A 15 1.44 -8.27 8.00
C GLY A 15 0.35 -7.62 8.84
N MET A 16 -0.05 -6.40 8.51
CA MET A 16 -1.17 -5.75 9.17
C MET A 16 -2.52 -6.33 8.80
N ASN A 17 -2.74 -6.76 7.56
CA ASN A 17 -3.96 -7.51 7.23
C ASN A 17 -4.03 -8.87 7.93
N VAL A 18 -2.89 -9.52 8.16
CA VAL A 18 -2.80 -10.75 8.95
C VAL A 18 -3.15 -10.48 10.42
N LEU A 19 -2.61 -9.41 11.01
CA LEU A 19 -2.70 -9.16 12.45
C LEU A 19 -3.93 -8.34 12.88
N ALA A 20 -4.39 -7.42 12.03
CA ALA A 20 -5.48 -6.51 12.32
C ALA A 20 -6.78 -6.94 11.62
N SER A 21 -7.91 -6.70 12.28
CA SER A 21 -9.24 -6.99 11.72
C SER A 21 -9.77 -5.91 10.75
N ASP A 22 -8.95 -4.92 10.38
CA ASP A 22 -9.39 -3.76 9.60
C ASP A 22 -8.38 -3.36 8.51
N GLN A 23 -8.85 -3.37 7.26
CA GLN A 23 -8.11 -2.91 6.08
C GLN A 23 -7.69 -1.42 6.18
N TYR A 24 -8.50 -0.59 6.85
CA TYR A 24 -8.18 0.83 7.04
C TYR A 24 -6.83 1.00 7.74
N LEU A 25 -6.58 0.19 8.78
CA LEU A 25 -5.31 0.21 9.49
C LEU A 25 -4.17 -0.20 8.56
N ALA A 26 -4.34 -1.29 7.80
CA ALA A 26 -3.37 -1.82 6.84
C ALA A 26 -2.93 -0.82 5.76
N ILE A 27 -3.73 0.22 5.51
CA ILE A 27 -3.40 1.28 4.54
C ILE A 27 -2.84 2.52 5.24
N VAL A 28 -3.51 3.01 6.29
CA VAL A 28 -3.20 4.32 6.88
C VAL A 28 -1.90 4.31 7.67
N VAL A 29 -1.63 3.26 8.45
CA VAL A 29 -0.41 3.19 9.26
C VAL A 29 0.83 3.05 8.38
N PRO A 30 0.91 2.13 7.39
CA PRO A 30 2.09 2.04 6.53
C PRO A 30 2.20 3.27 5.62
N GLY A 31 1.08 3.85 5.20
CA GLY A 31 1.08 5.10 4.43
C GLY A 31 1.70 6.27 5.20
N ARG A 32 1.40 6.40 6.50
CA ARG A 32 2.06 7.41 7.36
C ARG A 32 3.51 7.07 7.65
N MET A 33 3.78 5.81 7.97
CA MET A 33 5.11 5.32 8.37
C MET A 33 6.15 5.43 7.25
N TYR A 34 5.76 5.15 5.99
CA TYR A 34 6.67 5.14 4.85
C TYR A 34 6.69 6.44 4.04
N ARG A 35 5.82 7.42 4.35
CA ARG A 35 5.75 8.68 3.61
C ARG A 35 7.11 9.36 3.46
N GLU A 36 7.77 9.64 4.58
CA GLU A 36 9.08 10.29 4.57
C GLU A 36 10.15 9.45 3.88
N ALA A 37 10.08 8.12 3.98
CA ALA A 37 11.05 7.23 3.36
C ALA A 37 10.93 7.26 1.82
N TYR A 38 9.72 7.33 1.28
CA TYR A 38 9.49 7.52 -0.16
C TYR A 38 9.93 8.91 -0.64
N GLU A 39 9.66 9.94 0.16
CA GLU A 39 10.10 11.31 -0.14
C GLU A 39 11.64 11.40 -0.16
N LYS A 40 12.33 10.85 0.85
CA LYS A 40 13.80 10.78 0.92
C LYS A 40 14.41 9.92 -0.20
N ALA A 41 13.67 8.93 -0.70
CA ALA A 41 14.06 8.14 -1.87
C ALA A 41 13.82 8.86 -3.21
N GLY A 42 13.30 10.10 -3.20
CA GLY A 42 13.02 10.87 -4.40
C GLY A 42 11.86 10.31 -5.23
N LEU A 43 10.93 9.58 -4.61
CA LEU A 43 9.80 8.92 -5.27
C LEU A 43 8.52 9.76 -5.13
N ALA A 44 7.74 9.84 -6.21
CA ALA A 44 6.44 10.48 -6.18
C ALA A 44 5.49 9.77 -5.18
N PRO A 45 4.63 10.51 -4.46
CA PRO A 45 3.69 9.93 -3.48
C PRO A 45 2.77 8.85 -4.05
N LYS A 46 2.46 8.90 -5.36
CA LYS A 46 1.67 7.88 -6.04
C LYS A 46 2.31 6.49 -6.03
N ASN A 47 3.64 6.38 -5.93
CA ASN A 47 4.30 5.08 -5.82
C ASN A 47 4.02 4.42 -4.47
N LEU A 48 3.97 5.22 -3.39
CA LEU A 48 3.56 4.75 -2.07
C LEU A 48 2.10 4.34 -2.10
N SER A 49 1.21 5.21 -2.60
CA SER A 49 -0.21 4.89 -2.73
C SER A 49 -0.44 3.59 -3.52
N ARG A 50 0.27 3.40 -4.63
CA ARG A 50 0.18 2.16 -5.41
C ARG A 50 0.59 0.95 -4.58
N ALA A 51 1.72 1.00 -3.88
CA ALA A 51 2.16 -0.10 -3.02
C ALA A 51 1.16 -0.42 -1.89
N LEU A 52 0.51 0.60 -1.32
CA LEU A 52 -0.55 0.41 -0.31
C LEU A 52 -1.76 -0.30 -0.89
N GLU A 53 -2.22 0.09 -2.08
CA GLU A 53 -3.34 -0.57 -2.76
C GLU A 53 -2.98 -2.00 -3.18
N ASP A 54 -1.76 -2.18 -3.72
CA ASP A 54 -1.31 -3.45 -4.28
C ASP A 54 -1.25 -4.56 -3.22
N SER A 55 -1.04 -4.22 -1.95
CA SER A 55 -1.02 -5.18 -0.84
C SER A 55 -2.11 -4.93 0.20
N GLY A 56 -2.20 -3.73 0.77
CA GLY A 56 -3.14 -3.40 1.85
C GLY A 56 -4.59 -3.62 1.45
N THR A 57 -5.01 -3.13 0.29
CA THR A 57 -6.39 -3.31 -0.19
C THR A 57 -6.64 -4.75 -0.64
N LEU A 58 -5.77 -5.28 -1.50
CA LEU A 58 -6.05 -6.55 -2.15
C LEU A 58 -5.94 -7.77 -1.23
N THR A 59 -5.09 -7.74 -0.20
CA THR A 59 -4.86 -8.92 0.65
C THR A 59 -5.81 -9.00 1.85
N SER A 60 -6.60 -7.95 2.13
CA SER A 60 -7.52 -7.91 3.28
C SER A 60 -8.53 -9.06 3.26
N VAL A 61 -9.11 -9.36 2.10
CA VAL A 61 -10.14 -10.40 1.94
C VAL A 61 -9.63 -11.82 2.15
N LEU A 62 -8.31 -12.03 2.21
CA LEU A 62 -7.72 -13.35 2.37
C LEU A 62 -7.81 -13.88 3.80
N PHE A 63 -8.07 -12.99 4.78
CA PHE A 63 -8.06 -13.31 6.20
C PHE A 63 -9.49 -13.33 6.78
N PRO A 64 -9.93 -14.44 7.41
CA PRO A 64 -11.32 -14.59 7.86
C PRO A 64 -11.76 -13.57 8.91
N TRP A 65 -10.83 -13.10 9.73
CA TRP A 65 -11.08 -12.14 10.82
C TRP A 65 -10.98 -10.68 10.37
N ASN A 66 -10.68 -10.42 9.11
CA ASN A 66 -10.74 -9.08 8.54
C ASN A 66 -12.17 -8.79 8.06
N THR A 67 -12.63 -7.54 8.17
CA THR A 67 -13.97 -7.11 7.71
C THR A 67 -14.30 -7.58 6.29
N CYS A 68 -13.36 -7.49 5.33
CA CYS A 68 -13.61 -7.93 3.95
C CYS A 68 -13.70 -9.46 3.84
N GLY A 69 -12.90 -10.20 4.60
CA GLY A 69 -12.99 -11.66 4.67
C GLY A 69 -14.29 -12.13 5.30
N ALA A 70 -14.71 -11.49 6.40
CA ALA A 70 -16.00 -11.75 7.05
C ALA A 70 -17.18 -11.50 6.10
N PHE A 71 -17.12 -10.42 5.32
CA PHE A 71 -18.12 -10.13 4.28
C PHE A 71 -18.18 -11.22 3.20
N MET A 72 -17.03 -11.71 2.73
CA MET A 72 -16.99 -12.80 1.75
C MET A 72 -17.53 -14.11 2.32
N ILE A 73 -17.21 -14.44 3.57
CA ILE A 73 -17.77 -15.60 4.26
C ILE A 73 -19.30 -15.49 4.33
N ALA A 74 -19.82 -14.33 4.73
CA ALA A 74 -21.25 -14.10 4.84
C ALA A 74 -21.97 -14.15 3.48
N THR A 75 -21.32 -13.68 2.41
CA THR A 75 -21.93 -13.58 1.08
C THR A 75 -21.85 -14.90 0.31
N LEU A 76 -20.70 -15.58 0.35
CA LEU A 76 -20.47 -16.81 -0.40
C LEU A 76 -20.84 -18.07 0.40
N GLY A 77 -20.95 -17.99 1.72
CA GLY A 77 -21.11 -19.15 2.60
C GLY A 77 -19.88 -20.05 2.64
N LEU A 78 -18.73 -19.54 2.20
CA LEU A 78 -17.48 -20.28 2.03
C LEU A 78 -16.41 -19.82 3.01
N ALA A 79 -15.64 -20.75 3.54
CA ALA A 79 -14.44 -20.43 4.32
C ALA A 79 -13.35 -19.87 3.39
N PRO A 80 -12.48 -18.94 3.86
CA PRO A 80 -11.48 -18.30 2.99
C PRO A 80 -10.59 -19.26 2.21
N TRP A 81 -10.19 -20.38 2.82
CA TRP A 81 -9.34 -21.39 2.21
C TRP A 81 -9.90 -21.98 0.92
N THR A 82 -11.22 -21.92 0.70
CA THR A 82 -11.85 -22.47 -0.50
C THR A 82 -11.84 -21.48 -1.66
N TYR A 83 -11.86 -20.16 -1.42
CA TYR A 83 -11.84 -19.16 -2.49
C TYR A 83 -10.48 -18.50 -2.70
N VAL A 84 -9.63 -18.43 -1.67
CA VAL A 84 -8.30 -17.78 -1.72
C VAL A 84 -7.45 -18.25 -2.91
N PRO A 85 -7.37 -19.56 -3.26
CA PRO A 85 -6.60 -20.01 -4.43
C PRO A 85 -7.07 -19.41 -5.77
N TYR A 86 -8.32 -18.95 -5.84
CA TYR A 86 -8.92 -18.34 -7.03
C TYR A 86 -8.80 -16.81 -7.05
N CYS A 87 -8.35 -16.18 -5.96
CA CYS A 87 -8.10 -14.73 -5.87
C CYS A 87 -6.77 -14.34 -6.54
N PHE A 88 -6.61 -14.68 -7.82
CA PHE A 88 -5.36 -14.49 -8.56
C PHE A 88 -4.85 -13.06 -8.52
N LEU A 89 -5.73 -12.07 -8.70
CA LEU A 89 -5.35 -10.65 -8.64
C LEU A 89 -4.75 -10.31 -7.27
N ASN A 90 -5.37 -10.78 -6.19
CA ASN A 90 -4.99 -10.46 -4.84
C ASN A 90 -3.65 -11.09 -4.43
N LEU A 91 -3.37 -12.28 -4.98
CA LEU A 91 -2.13 -13.02 -4.71
C LEU A 91 -0.97 -12.55 -5.59
N ILE A 92 -1.23 -12.24 -6.87
CA ILE A 92 -0.20 -11.89 -7.84
C ILE A 92 0.21 -10.42 -7.73
N ASN A 93 -0.73 -9.51 -7.46
CA ASN A 93 -0.45 -8.08 -7.55
C ASN A 93 0.62 -7.58 -6.55
N PRO A 94 0.70 -8.05 -5.28
CA PRO A 94 1.83 -7.73 -4.41
C PRO A 94 3.19 -8.14 -5.00
N LEU A 95 3.25 -9.30 -5.66
CA LEU A 95 4.48 -9.80 -6.30
C LEU A 95 4.88 -8.92 -7.50
N VAL A 96 3.90 -8.51 -8.31
CA VAL A 96 4.11 -7.59 -9.44
C VAL A 96 4.58 -6.22 -8.94
N SER A 97 4.00 -5.73 -7.84
CA SER A 97 4.41 -4.46 -7.23
C SER A 97 5.85 -4.51 -6.70
N ALA A 98 6.23 -5.61 -6.05
CA ALA A 98 7.61 -5.84 -5.64
C ALA A 98 8.56 -5.86 -6.85
N PHE A 99 8.18 -6.56 -7.93
CA PHE A 99 8.94 -6.59 -9.19
C PHE A 99 9.16 -5.19 -9.77
N TYR A 100 8.13 -4.35 -9.82
CA TYR A 100 8.26 -2.95 -10.25
C TYR A 100 9.18 -2.13 -9.34
N GLY A 101 9.15 -2.38 -8.02
CA GLY A 101 10.08 -1.75 -7.08
C GLY A 101 11.55 -2.09 -7.37
N PHE A 102 11.85 -3.35 -7.73
CA PHE A 102 13.23 -3.77 -8.04
C PHE A 102 13.68 -3.34 -9.43
N THR A 103 12.81 -3.41 -10.43
CA THR A 103 13.14 -3.05 -11.82
C THR A 103 13.11 -1.55 -12.08
N GLY A 104 12.43 -0.77 -11.24
CA GLY A 104 12.23 0.66 -11.46
C GLY A 104 11.20 0.98 -12.54
N LEU A 105 10.61 -0.03 -13.18
CA LEU A 105 9.51 0.14 -14.12
C LEU A 105 8.36 0.86 -13.43
N THR A 106 7.87 1.95 -14.02
CA THR A 106 6.77 2.79 -13.50
C THR A 106 7.03 3.44 -12.13
N MET A 107 8.27 3.46 -11.63
CA MET A 107 8.63 4.17 -10.41
C MET A 107 8.90 5.65 -10.70
N HIS A 108 7.87 6.48 -10.49
CA HIS A 108 7.96 7.90 -10.80
C HIS A 108 8.76 8.68 -9.77
N LYS A 109 9.63 9.57 -10.21
CA LYS A 109 10.37 10.45 -9.30
C LYS A 109 9.51 11.62 -8.85
N LEU A 110 9.84 12.18 -7.71
CA LEU A 110 9.26 13.42 -7.20
C LEU A 110 9.40 14.52 -8.28
N GLU A 111 8.29 15.16 -8.61
CA GLU A 111 8.32 16.38 -9.40
C GLU A 111 8.96 17.48 -8.55
N ALA A 112 9.82 18.31 -9.17
CA ALA A 112 10.39 19.45 -8.47
C ALA A 112 9.25 20.35 -8.00
N LYS A 113 9.13 20.56 -6.68
CA LYS A 113 8.13 21.46 -6.10
C LYS A 113 8.24 22.81 -6.81
N PRO A 114 7.21 23.28 -7.54
CA PRO A 114 7.27 24.59 -8.16
C PRO A 114 7.47 25.62 -7.03
N ALA A 115 8.44 26.52 -7.22
CA ALA A 115 8.94 27.46 -6.21
C ALA A 115 7.88 28.41 -5.62
N THR A 116 6.65 28.38 -6.11
CA THR A 116 5.56 29.30 -5.77
C THR A 116 4.87 29.04 -4.43
N ALA A 117 5.04 27.85 -3.83
CA ALA A 117 4.40 27.55 -2.54
C ALA A 117 5.19 28.06 -1.32
N SER A 118 6.46 28.43 -1.47
CA SER A 118 7.28 28.90 -0.33
C SER A 118 7.05 30.38 0.02
N ALA A 119 6.53 31.19 -0.90
CA ALA A 119 6.31 32.62 -0.67
C ALA A 119 5.01 32.93 0.09
N ALA A 120 4.00 32.04 0.04
CA ALA A 120 2.72 32.25 0.71
C ALA A 120 2.78 32.01 2.23
N GLU A 121 3.72 31.17 2.70
CA GLU A 121 3.90 30.86 4.13
C GLU A 121 4.67 31.98 4.86
N THR A 122 5.49 32.76 4.15
CA THR A 122 6.24 33.90 4.73
C THR A 122 5.39 35.18 4.85
N VAL A 123 4.30 35.30 4.09
CA VAL A 123 3.44 36.51 4.07
C VAL A 123 2.30 36.44 5.11
N LEU A 124 2.04 35.27 5.70
CA LEU A 124 0.92 35.03 6.62
C LEU A 124 1.34 34.71 8.07
N ALA A 125 2.63 34.80 8.40
CA ALA A 125 3.09 34.73 9.79
C ALA A 125 2.81 36.10 10.48
N PRO A 126 2.00 36.14 11.56
CA PRO A 126 1.77 37.35 12.34
C PRO A 126 3.01 37.78 13.15
#